data_AF-A0A3B0JMS9-F1
#
_entry.id   AF-A0A3B0JMS9-F1
#
_cell.length_a   1.000
_cell.length_b   1.000
_cell.length_c   1.000
_cell.angle_alpha   90.00
_cell.angle_beta   90.00
_cell.angle_gamma   90.00
#
_symmetry.space_group_name_H-M   'P 1'
#
loop_
_entity.id
_entity.type
_entity.pdbx_description
1 polymer ?
#
loop_
_entity_poly.entity_id
_entity_poly.type
_entity_poly.pdbx_seq_one_letter_code
_entity_poly.pdbx_strand_id
1 'polypeptide(L)'
;MNDIKQLKDQQRDKHPGFDAYLDCMTRSLFTGLATFCLGFSGTYFAQKIIQSKIRYPAKYNILVASLVATGISYQATSSRTRSCQAAWMAFEDKHTILKEETF
;
A
#
# COMPACT_ATOMS: atom_id res chain seq x y z
N MET A 1 8.72 26.27 -0.24
CA MET A 1 9.06 25.01 -0.94
C MET A 1 10.48 24.49 -0.63
N ASN A 2 11.42 25.31 -0.17
CA ASN A 2 12.77 24.85 0.21
C ASN A 2 12.81 24.07 1.53
N ASP A 3 11.94 24.39 2.50
CA ASP A 3 11.91 23.69 3.79
C ASP A 3 11.65 22.19 3.67
N ILE A 4 10.71 21.75 2.82
CA ILE A 4 10.36 20.33 2.73
C ILE A 4 11.50 19.51 2.10
N LYS A 5 12.24 20.09 1.15
CA LYS A 5 13.44 19.44 0.59
C LYS A 5 14.54 19.33 1.63
N GLN A 6 14.85 20.41 2.34
CA GLN A 6 15.85 20.36 3.41
C GLN A 6 15.49 19.39 4.52
N LEU A 7 14.22 19.35 4.93
CA LEU A 7 13.75 18.37 5.91
C LEU A 7 13.91 16.95 5.38
N LYS A 8 13.56 16.68 4.12
CA LYS A 8 13.77 15.37 3.50
C LYS A 8 15.25 15.00 3.48
N ASP A 9 16.13 15.92 3.08
CA ASP A 9 17.58 15.68 3.00
C ASP A 9 18.17 15.43 4.40
N GLN A 10 17.75 16.19 5.42
CA GLN A 10 18.16 15.98 6.81
C GLN A 10 17.68 14.63 7.39
N GLN A 11 16.49 14.18 7.02
CA GLN A 11 15.99 12.86 7.42
C GLN A 11 16.71 11.73 6.68
N ARG A 12 17.05 11.94 5.40
CA ARG A 12 17.80 11.01 4.56
C ARG A 12 19.25 10.82 5.04
N ASP A 13 19.89 11.88 5.53
CA ASP A 13 21.24 11.81 6.11
C ASP A 13 21.25 11.06 7.46
N LYS A 14 20.19 11.18 8.26
CA LYS A 14 20.05 10.45 9.53
C LYS A 14 19.67 8.98 9.34
N HIS A 15 18.91 8.68 8.29
CA HIS A 15 18.36 7.36 8.02
C HIS A 15 18.74 6.92 6.59
N PRO A 16 19.93 6.31 6.39
CA PRO A 16 20.43 5.98 5.06
C PRO A 16 19.55 4.96 4.31
N GLY A 17 18.67 4.25 5.01
CA GLY A 17 17.68 3.39 4.38
C GLY A 17 16.54 4.15 3.69
N PHE A 18 16.25 5.42 4.08
CA PHE A 18 14.90 6.07 3.99
C PHE A 18 14.31 6.06 2.60
N ASP A 19 15.16 6.33 1.62
CA ASP A 19 14.77 6.31 0.23
C ASP A 19 14.34 4.90 -0.23
N ALA A 20 15.05 3.84 0.17
CA ALA A 20 14.68 2.47 -0.20
C ALA A 20 13.32 2.05 0.39
N TYR A 21 13.00 2.51 1.61
CA TYR A 21 11.68 2.31 2.20
C TYR A 21 10.59 3.11 1.49
N LEU A 22 10.83 4.38 1.17
CA LEU A 22 9.88 5.21 0.43
C LEU A 22 9.60 4.65 -0.97
N ASP A 23 10.62 4.15 -1.67
CA ASP A 23 10.44 3.49 -2.97
C ASP A 23 9.60 2.21 -2.83
N CYS A 24 9.88 1.39 -1.83
CA CYS A 24 9.11 0.18 -1.53
C CYS A 24 7.64 0.51 -1.21
N MET A 25 7.40 1.52 -0.38
CA MET A 25 6.07 1.99 0.00
C MET A 25 5.29 2.52 -1.19
N THR A 26 5.91 3.38 -2.00
CA THR A 26 5.28 3.98 -3.18
C THR A 26 4.89 2.91 -4.19
N ARG A 27 5.78 1.94 -4.44
CA ARG A 27 5.49 0.80 -5.32
C ARG A 27 4.35 -0.08 -4.77
N SER A 28 4.30 -0.29 -3.46
CA SER A 28 3.24 -1.03 -2.79
C SER A 28 1.88 -0.35 -2.94
N LEU A 29 1.85 0.98 -2.76
CA LEU A 29 0.65 1.80 -2.92
C LEU A 29 0.14 1.76 -4.37
N PHE A 30 1.01 1.94 -5.37
CA PHE A 30 0.61 1.84 -6.78
C PHE A 30 0.08 0.45 -7.13
N THR A 31 0.67 -0.60 -6.56
CA THR A 31 0.17 -1.97 -6.75
C THR A 31 -1.22 -2.15 -6.13
N GLY A 32 -1.44 -1.61 -4.93
CA GLY A 32 -2.76 -1.61 -4.27
C GLY A 32 -3.83 -0.89 -5.08
N LEU A 33 -3.47 0.27 -5.65
CA LEU A 33 -4.34 1.07 -6.51
C LEU A 33 -4.70 0.34 -7.81
N ALA A 34 -3.71 -0.31 -8.45
CA ALA A 34 -3.96 -1.14 -9.63
C ALA A 34 -4.90 -2.32 -9.30
N THR A 35 -4.68 -2.96 -8.15
CA THR A 35 -5.52 -4.08 -7.69
C THR A 35 -6.95 -3.63 -7.39
N PHE A 36 -7.12 -2.43 -6.82
CA PHE A 36 -8.43 -1.82 -6.60
C PHE A 36 -9.19 -1.59 -7.92
N CYS A 37 -8.53 -0.97 -8.90
CA CYS A 37 -9.15 -0.69 -10.21
C CYS A 37 -9.54 -1.98 -10.95
N LEU A 38 -8.67 -2.98 -10.93
CA LEU A 38 -8.94 -4.29 -11.55
C LEU A 38 -10.04 -5.06 -10.79
N GLY A 39 -10.01 -5.03 -9.46
CA GLY A 39 -11.03 -5.66 -8.62
C GLY A 39 -12.41 -5.02 -8.81
N PHE A 40 -12.47 -3.68 -8.85
CA PHE A 40 -13.70 -2.93 -9.05
C PHE A 40 -14.30 -3.16 -10.45
N SER A 41 -13.48 -3.07 -11.50
CA SER A 41 -13.94 -3.34 -12.86
C SER A 41 -14.39 -4.80 -13.03
N GLY A 42 -13.60 -5.76 -12.56
CA GLY A 42 -13.93 -7.19 -12.63
C GLY A 42 -15.23 -7.53 -11.90
N THR A 43 -15.40 -7.03 -10.68
CA THR A 43 -16.65 -7.25 -9.91
C THR A 43 -17.85 -6.56 -10.55
N TYR A 44 -17.70 -5.35 -11.09
CA TYR A 44 -18.77 -4.64 -11.79
C TYR A 44 -19.24 -5.40 -13.05
N PHE A 45 -18.33 -5.90 -13.88
CA PHE A 45 -18.68 -6.71 -15.05
C PHE A 45 -19.34 -8.04 -14.66
N ALA A 46 -18.80 -8.74 -13.65
CA ALA A 46 -19.38 -9.97 -13.14
C ALA A 46 -20.81 -9.75 -12.63
N GLN A 47 -21.04 -8.67 -11.85
CA GLN A 47 -22.36 -8.29 -11.37
C GLN A 47 -23.33 -7.95 -12.50
N LYS A 48 -22.85 -7.32 -13.60
CA LYS A 48 -23.67 -6.98 -14.76
C LYS A 48 -24.11 -8.22 -15.55
N ILE A 49 -23.24 -9.23 -15.66
CA ILE A 49 -23.58 -10.54 -16.25
C ILE A 49 -24.61 -11.28 -15.37
N ILE A 50 -24.42 -11.28 -14.05
CA ILE A 50 -25.35 -11.93 -13.10
C ILE A 50 -26.72 -11.24 -13.12
N GLN A 51 -26.77 -9.92 -13.22
CA GLN A 51 -28.03 -9.17 -13.34
C GLN A 51 -28.85 -9.52 -14.58
N SER A 52 -28.18 -9.89 -15.68
CA SER A 52 -28.89 -10.37 -16.88
C SER A 52 -29.64 -11.68 -16.61
N LYS A 53 -29.24 -12.46 -15.60
CA LYS A 53 -29.81 -13.77 -15.26
C LYS A 53 -30.74 -13.72 -14.04
N ILE A 54 -30.49 -12.83 -13.09
CA ILE A 54 -31.24 -12.70 -11.82
C ILE A 54 -31.56 -11.21 -11.62
N ARG A 55 -32.85 -10.82 -11.72
CA ARG A 55 -33.30 -9.42 -11.70
C ARG A 55 -33.14 -8.77 -10.31
N TYR A 56 -31.93 -8.34 -9.96
CA TYR A 56 -31.59 -7.69 -8.69
C TYR A 56 -31.40 -6.16 -8.86
N PRO A 57 -31.78 -5.31 -7.87
CA PRO A 57 -31.65 -3.85 -7.96
C PRO A 57 -30.19 -3.38 -8.14
N ALA A 58 -29.95 -2.58 -9.18
CA ALA A 58 -28.62 -2.08 -9.58
C ALA A 58 -27.90 -1.20 -8.56
N LYS A 59 -28.62 -0.67 -7.56
CA LYS A 59 -28.03 0.18 -6.51
C LYS A 59 -27.03 -0.56 -5.62
N TYR A 60 -27.22 -1.87 -5.41
CA TYR A 60 -26.33 -2.65 -4.54
C TYR A 60 -25.02 -3.08 -5.22
N ASN A 61 -24.99 -3.12 -6.54
CA ASN A 61 -23.82 -3.60 -7.29
C ASN A 61 -22.58 -2.77 -7.02
N ILE A 62 -22.69 -1.44 -7.17
CA ILE A 62 -21.56 -0.51 -6.99
C ILE A 62 -21.06 -0.54 -5.54
N LEU A 63 -21.98 -0.65 -4.58
CA LEU A 63 -21.64 -0.66 -3.15
C LEU A 63 -20.87 -1.94 -2.79
N VAL A 64 -21.31 -3.10 -3.29
CA VAL A 64 -20.64 -4.38 -3.11
C VAL A 64 -19.30 -4.41 -3.86
N ALA A 65 -19.23 -3.91 -5.09
CA ALA A 65 -18.00 -3.85 -5.87
C ALA A 65 -16.94 -2.97 -5.17
N SER A 66 -17.33 -1.80 -4.65
CA SER A 66 -16.43 -0.93 -3.89
C SER A 66 -15.96 -1.56 -2.59
N LEU A 67 -16.85 -2.20 -1.82
CA LEU A 67 -16.46 -2.90 -0.58
C LEU A 67 -15.46 -4.03 -0.84
N VAL A 68 -15.74 -4.87 -1.85
CA VAL A 68 -14.86 -5.99 -2.22
C VAL A 68 -13.52 -5.47 -2.73
N ALA A 69 -13.53 -4.49 -3.63
CA ALA A 69 -12.30 -3.89 -4.16
C ALA A 69 -11.45 -3.26 -3.05
N THR A 70 -12.08 -2.60 -2.08
CA THR A 70 -11.39 -2.00 -0.92
C THR A 70 -10.79 -3.07 -0.01
N GLY A 71 -11.50 -4.16 0.25
CA GLY A 71 -10.97 -5.27 1.05
C GLY A 71 -9.74 -5.90 0.40
N ILE A 72 -9.82 -6.20 -0.90
CA ILE A 72 -8.72 -6.78 -1.67
C ILE A 72 -7.53 -5.82 -1.72
N SER A 73 -7.76 -4.54 -2.03
CA SER A 73 -6.69 -3.55 -2.09
C SER A 73 -6.04 -3.32 -0.73
N TYR A 74 -6.83 -3.30 0.35
CA TYR A 74 -6.32 -3.18 1.71
C TYR A 74 -5.45 -4.37 2.10
N GLN A 75 -5.87 -5.60 1.80
CA GLN A 75 -5.08 -6.80 2.10
C GLN A 75 -3.76 -6.82 1.31
N ALA A 76 -3.83 -6.51 0.01
CA ALA A 76 -2.65 -6.47 -0.86
C ALA A 76 -1.68 -5.36 -0.43
N THR A 77 -2.19 -4.19 -0.05
CA THR A 77 -1.37 -3.05 0.39
C THR A 77 -0.77 -3.31 1.77
N SER A 78 -1.58 -3.73 2.74
CA SER A 78 -1.13 -3.95 4.12
C SER A 78 -0.06 -5.04 4.25
N SER A 79 -0.19 -6.13 3.49
CA SER A 79 0.85 -7.18 3.46
C SER A 79 2.19 -6.65 2.94
N ARG A 80 2.16 -5.92 1.81
CA ARG A 80 3.38 -5.36 1.18
C ARG A 80 4.00 -4.26 2.04
N THR A 81 3.18 -3.37 2.60
CA THR A 81 3.62 -2.32 3.51
C THR A 81 4.30 -2.89 4.76
N ARG A 82 3.76 -3.96 5.35
CA ARG A 82 4.40 -4.65 6.49
C ARG A 82 5.77 -5.21 6.12
N SER A 83 5.92 -5.78 4.93
CA SER A 83 7.22 -6.27 4.44
C SER A 83 8.22 -5.14 4.24
N CYS A 84 7.81 -4.02 3.64
CA CYS A 84 8.66 -2.83 3.48
C CYS A 84 9.10 -2.28 4.85
N GLN A 85 8.18 -2.23 5.82
CA GLN A 85 8.46 -1.77 7.17
C GLN A 85 9.38 -2.73 7.95
N ALA A 86 9.24 -4.05 7.76
CA ALA A 86 10.16 -5.00 8.38
C ALA A 86 11.58 -4.88 7.80
N ALA A 87 11.69 -4.71 6.49
CA ALA A 87 12.97 -4.46 5.83
C ALA A 87 13.62 -3.14 6.30
N TRP A 88 12.81 -2.09 6.51
CA TRP A 88 13.24 -0.85 7.12
C TRP A 88 13.88 -1.07 8.49
N MET A 89 13.12 -1.67 9.40
CA MET A 89 13.56 -1.87 10.78
C MET A 89 14.82 -2.73 10.85
N ALA A 90 14.95 -3.75 9.99
CA ALA A 90 16.14 -4.58 9.92
C ALA A 90 17.37 -3.83 9.35
N PHE A 91 17.17 -2.87 8.47
CA PHE A 91 18.25 -2.03 7.95
C PHE A 91 18.69 -1.01 9.00
N GLU A 92 17.72 -0.38 9.66
CA GLU A 92 17.97 0.61 10.71
C GLU A 92 18.64 -0.04 11.93
N ASP A 93 18.19 -1.22 12.38
CA ASP A 93 18.81 -1.97 13.48
C ASP A 93 20.27 -2.36 13.21
N LYS A 94 20.64 -2.59 11.94
CA LYS A 94 22.01 -2.90 11.53
C LYS A 94 22.92 -1.67 11.42
N HIS A 95 22.34 -0.49 11.19
CA HIS A 95 23.06 0.77 11.00
C HIS A 95 22.99 1.72 12.19
N THR A 96 22.17 1.40 13.21
CA THR A 96 22.08 2.17 14.44
C THR A 96 23.31 1.89 15.30
N ILE A 97 24.14 2.92 15.51
CA ILE A 97 25.34 2.95 16.37
C ILE A 97 25.04 2.59 17.85
N LEU A 98 23.77 2.44 18.24
CA LEU A 98 23.33 2.10 19.61
C LEU A 98 23.50 0.61 19.97
N LYS A 99 24.09 -0.21 19.09
CA LYS A 99 24.44 -1.61 19.39
C LYS A 99 25.85 -1.81 19.96
N GLU A 100 26.52 -0.73 20.39
CA GLU A 100 27.87 -0.81 20.94
C GLU A 100 27.99 -0.52 22.45
N GLU A 101 26.91 -0.58 23.24
CA GLU A 101 27.03 -0.62 24.71
C GLU A 101 25.95 -1.49 25.37
N THR A 102 26.12 -2.81 25.30
CA THR A 102 25.56 -3.71 26.32
C THR A 102 26.43 -4.96 26.43
N PHE A 103 27.50 -4.82 27.23
CA PHE A 103 28.08 -5.93 28.00
C PHE A 103 27.16 -6.26 29.18
#